data_AF-A0A250K5A3-F1
#
_entry.id   AF-A0A250K5A3-F1
#
_cell.length_a   1.000
_cell.length_b   1.000
_cell.length_c   1.000
_cell.angle_alpha   90.00
_cell.angle_beta   90.00
_cell.angle_gamma   90.00
#
_symmetry.space_group_name_H-M   'P 1'
#
loop_
_entity.id
_entity.type
_entity.pdbx_description
1 polymer ?
#
loop_
_entity_poly.entity_id
_entity_poly.type
_entity_poly.pdbx_seq_one_letter_code
_entity_poly.pdbx_strand_id
1 'polypeptide(L)'
;MTLATRRSPWAPCAAALLALGTAACDGGDEPTPDVCGEPLYSGDATDEAWRTFVDARSRATDSSQAVTLESPAPGQTYAPDAAPPTWRWTSPLASRVPSQAPGRHDRPREAPRTLLAWLGNLLLPSAQAHLPPVTGDFHWVQVTVPGRQCPVELLTSDMHWQLDAATWGTLRAAAGQDLRVQVTSAYLVQNRLREGPYRLESPRTIRLEGAR
;
A
#
# COMPACT_ATOMS: atom_id res chain seq x y z
N MET A 1 3.18 81.01 -39.81
CA MET A 1 4.63 80.86 -40.05
C MET A 1 5.06 79.51 -39.51
N THR A 2 5.54 78.65 -40.39
CA THR A 2 6.15 77.35 -40.12
C THR A 2 7.52 77.53 -39.45
N LEU A 3 7.87 76.63 -38.52
CA LEU A 3 9.24 76.13 -38.37
C LEU A 3 9.17 74.76 -37.66
N ALA A 4 9.76 73.78 -38.34
CA ALA A 4 9.88 72.40 -37.92
C ALA A 4 11.15 72.22 -37.09
N THR A 5 11.14 71.30 -36.13
CA THR A 5 12.37 70.62 -35.69
C THR A 5 12.09 69.23 -35.15
N ARG A 6 13.00 68.32 -35.48
CA ARG A 6 12.91 66.86 -35.44
C ARG A 6 13.32 66.25 -34.08
N ARG A 7 12.76 65.06 -33.82
CA ARG A 7 13.32 63.83 -33.23
C ARG A 7 14.07 63.90 -31.88
N SER A 8 13.54 63.17 -30.89
CA SER A 8 14.23 62.01 -30.29
C SER A 8 13.23 61.18 -29.46
N PRO A 9 13.04 59.87 -29.71
CA PRO A 9 12.31 59.01 -28.79
C PRO A 9 13.30 58.41 -27.78
N TRP A 10 13.33 58.96 -26.58
CA TRP A 10 13.86 58.25 -25.42
C TRP A 10 12.69 57.66 -24.65
N ALA A 11 12.63 56.34 -24.68
CA ALA A 11 11.74 55.53 -23.87
C ALA A 11 12.08 55.68 -22.38
N PRO A 12 11.07 55.75 -21.51
CA PRO A 12 11.17 55.17 -20.19
C PRO A 12 10.37 53.86 -20.14
N CYS A 13 11.11 52.76 -19.98
CA CYS A 13 10.59 51.52 -19.44
C CYS A 13 10.06 51.75 -18.02
N ALA A 14 8.80 51.41 -17.78
CA ALA A 14 8.28 51.11 -16.44
C ALA A 14 7.11 50.13 -16.63
N ALA A 15 7.41 48.83 -16.65
CA ALA A 15 7.30 47.94 -15.49
C ALA A 15 5.90 47.31 -15.41
N ALA A 16 5.64 46.36 -16.31
CA ALA A 16 4.67 45.30 -16.08
C ALA A 16 5.30 44.29 -15.11
N LEU A 17 5.01 44.42 -13.82
CA LEU A 17 5.31 43.41 -12.79
C LEU A 17 4.07 43.18 -11.94
N LEU A 18 3.12 42.43 -12.51
CA LEU A 18 2.01 41.80 -11.81
C LEU A 18 1.85 40.39 -12.37
N ALA A 19 2.86 39.54 -12.16
CA ALA A 19 2.78 38.11 -12.48
C ALA A 19 3.90 37.32 -11.77
N LEU A 20 3.98 37.37 -10.44
CA LEU A 20 4.72 36.37 -9.67
C LEU A 20 4.01 36.19 -8.33
N GLY A 21 3.41 35.01 -8.11
CA GLY A 21 2.88 34.68 -6.78
C GLY A 21 1.88 33.54 -6.65
N THR A 22 1.57 32.74 -7.68
CA THR A 22 0.84 31.46 -7.50
C THR A 22 1.50 30.27 -8.19
N ALA A 23 2.77 30.38 -8.56
CA ALA A 23 3.60 29.22 -8.89
C ALA A 23 4.30 28.74 -7.61
N ALA A 24 3.50 28.29 -6.64
CA ALA A 24 3.99 27.47 -5.54
C ALA A 24 3.68 26.01 -5.90
N CYS A 25 4.71 25.33 -6.39
CA CYS A 25 4.80 23.88 -6.50
C CYS A 25 3.73 23.21 -7.37
N ASP A 26 3.85 23.39 -8.68
CA ASP A 26 3.49 22.33 -9.63
C ASP A 26 4.57 21.24 -9.50
N GLY A 27 4.41 20.43 -8.45
CA GLY A 27 5.12 19.16 -8.27
C GLY A 27 4.12 18.07 -8.59
N GLY A 28 4.08 17.68 -9.86
CA GLY A 28 3.32 16.53 -10.32
C GLY A 28 3.72 15.30 -9.53
N ASP A 29 2.82 14.91 -8.63
CA ASP A 29 2.53 13.56 -8.15
C ASP A 29 1.46 13.74 -7.08
N GLU A 30 0.23 14.09 -7.49
CA GLU A 30 -0.91 13.67 -6.66
C GLU A 30 -0.81 12.15 -6.60
N PRO A 31 -0.66 11.53 -5.40
CA PRO A 31 -0.69 10.09 -5.29
C PRO A 31 -2.01 9.65 -5.90
N THR A 32 -1.99 8.97 -7.05
CA THR A 32 -3.20 8.45 -7.66
C THR A 32 -3.92 7.66 -6.58
N PRO A 33 -5.12 8.05 -6.15
CA PRO A 33 -5.77 7.38 -5.04
C PRO A 33 -5.92 5.92 -5.41
N ASP A 34 -5.48 5.01 -4.53
CA ASP A 34 -5.73 3.60 -4.73
C ASP A 34 -7.24 3.40 -4.72
N VAL A 35 -7.80 3.23 -5.91
CA VAL A 35 -9.25 3.11 -6.18
C VAL A 35 -9.90 2.00 -5.34
N CYS A 36 -9.09 1.05 -4.86
CA CYS A 36 -9.51 -0.14 -4.14
C CYS A 36 -9.43 -0.06 -2.61
N GLY A 37 -8.94 1.04 -2.05
CA GLY A 37 -8.79 1.19 -0.60
C GLY A 37 -7.72 0.26 -0.01
N GLU A 38 -7.70 0.19 1.33
CA GLU A 38 -6.76 -0.61 2.12
C GLU A 38 -7.13 -2.10 2.16
N PRO A 39 -6.13 -3.01 2.27
CA PRO A 39 -6.37 -4.43 2.49
C PRO A 39 -6.84 -4.69 3.93
N LEU A 40 -7.23 -5.93 4.19
CA LEU A 40 -7.29 -6.42 5.57
C LEU A 40 -5.85 -6.53 6.13
N TYR A 41 -5.71 -6.37 7.44
CA TYR A 41 -4.43 -6.49 8.14
C TYR A 41 -4.46 -7.65 9.14
N SER A 42 -3.38 -8.43 9.22
CA SER A 42 -3.12 -9.45 10.25
C SER A 42 -1.65 -9.45 10.66
N GLY A 43 -1.32 -10.11 11.76
CA GLY A 43 0.03 -10.13 12.32
C GLY A 43 0.50 -8.71 12.65
N ASP A 44 1.73 -8.38 12.22
CA ASP A 44 2.36 -7.08 12.44
C ASP A 44 2.13 -6.08 11.28
N ALA A 45 1.17 -6.36 10.39
CA ALA A 45 0.96 -5.53 9.20
C ALA A 45 0.32 -4.17 9.53
N THR A 46 0.83 -3.12 8.86
CA THR A 46 0.32 -1.75 8.98
C THR A 46 0.03 -1.15 7.61
N ASP A 47 -0.67 -0.01 7.58
CA ASP A 47 -0.91 0.77 6.38
C ASP A 47 0.38 1.31 5.77
N GLU A 48 1.37 1.69 6.56
CA GLU A 48 2.68 2.11 6.02
C GLU A 48 3.45 0.93 5.40
N ALA A 49 3.34 -0.27 5.98
CA ALA A 49 3.89 -1.47 5.36
C ALA A 49 3.17 -1.76 4.03
N TRP A 50 1.84 -1.64 3.98
CA TRP A 50 1.07 -1.80 2.75
C TRP A 50 1.45 -0.78 1.67
N ARG A 51 1.59 0.50 2.04
CA ARG A 51 2.06 1.55 1.12
C ARG A 51 3.38 1.20 0.47
N THR A 52 4.29 0.55 1.21
CA THR A 52 5.55 0.06 0.64
C THR A 52 5.34 -0.97 -0.49
N PHE A 53 4.34 -1.85 -0.38
CA PHE A 53 3.99 -2.78 -1.45
C PHE A 53 3.31 -2.08 -2.63
N VAL A 54 2.41 -1.13 -2.36
CA VAL A 54 1.74 -0.32 -3.38
C VAL A 54 2.77 0.44 -4.22
N ASP A 55 3.70 1.14 -3.58
CA ASP A 55 4.76 1.92 -4.25
C ASP A 55 5.67 1.01 -5.10
N ALA A 56 5.84 -0.25 -4.69
CA ALA A 56 6.65 -1.24 -5.39
C ALA A 56 5.88 -2.03 -6.47
N ARG A 57 4.58 -1.82 -6.67
CA ARG A 57 3.73 -2.64 -7.56
C ARG A 57 4.15 -2.60 -9.03
N SER A 58 4.76 -1.50 -9.47
CA SER A 58 5.23 -1.31 -10.85
C SER A 58 6.60 -1.93 -11.14
N ARG A 59 7.30 -2.43 -10.10
CA ARG A 59 8.59 -3.13 -10.30
C ARG A 59 8.39 -4.39 -11.14
N ALA A 60 9.44 -4.77 -11.87
CA ALA A 60 9.45 -6.00 -12.66
C ALA A 60 9.14 -7.22 -11.78
N THR A 61 8.39 -8.17 -12.35
CA THR A 61 8.06 -9.42 -11.67
C THR A 61 9.32 -10.25 -11.42
N ASP A 62 9.50 -10.69 -10.18
CA ASP A 62 10.55 -11.61 -9.77
C ASP A 62 9.92 -12.75 -8.95
N SER A 63 10.11 -13.99 -9.37
CA SER A 63 9.59 -15.18 -8.69
C SER A 63 10.66 -15.99 -7.95
N SER A 64 11.92 -15.54 -7.96
CA SER A 64 13.08 -16.30 -7.45
C SER A 64 13.00 -16.64 -5.95
N GLN A 65 12.29 -15.83 -5.18
CA GLN A 65 12.02 -16.04 -3.75
C GLN A 65 10.51 -15.91 -3.45
N ALA A 66 9.66 -16.26 -4.42
CA ALA A 66 8.22 -16.28 -4.20
C ALA A 66 7.83 -17.36 -3.17
N VAL A 67 6.74 -17.11 -2.45
CA VAL A 67 6.19 -18.10 -1.53
C VAL A 67 5.78 -19.38 -2.25
N THR A 68 5.74 -20.49 -1.51
CA THR A 68 5.06 -21.71 -1.97
C THR A 68 3.68 -21.79 -1.32
N LEU A 69 2.62 -21.65 -2.12
CA LEU A 69 1.23 -21.87 -1.65
C LEU A 69 0.99 -23.37 -1.38
N GLU A 70 0.81 -23.73 -0.11
CA GLU A 70 0.37 -25.06 0.33
C GLU A 70 -1.14 -25.22 0.18
N SER A 71 -1.87 -24.19 0.59
CA SER A 71 -3.32 -24.06 0.48
C SER A 71 -3.65 -22.64 0.04
N PRO A 72 -4.47 -22.44 -1.01
CA PRO A 72 -5.16 -23.48 -1.75
C PRO A 72 -4.23 -24.25 -2.71
N ALA A 73 -4.51 -25.55 -2.87
CA ALA A 73 -3.81 -26.41 -3.81
C ALA A 73 -4.08 -25.98 -5.28
N PRO A 74 -3.19 -26.33 -6.23
CA PRO A 74 -3.44 -26.09 -7.66
C PRO A 74 -4.80 -26.66 -8.11
N GLY A 75 -5.68 -25.80 -8.63
CA GLY A 75 -7.01 -26.21 -9.10
C GLY A 75 -8.00 -26.58 -7.99
N GLN A 76 -7.71 -26.19 -6.73
CA GLN A 76 -8.59 -26.44 -5.60
C GLN A 76 -10.01 -25.96 -5.90
N THR A 77 -10.97 -26.85 -5.63
CA THR A 77 -12.40 -26.54 -5.69
C THR A 77 -13.00 -26.65 -4.29
N TYR A 78 -13.88 -25.73 -3.92
CA TYR A 78 -14.60 -25.75 -2.65
C TYR A 78 -16.09 -26.02 -2.89
N ALA A 79 -16.68 -26.91 -2.09
CA ALA A 79 -18.11 -27.21 -2.15
C ALA A 79 -18.96 -25.97 -1.78
N PRO A 80 -20.23 -25.89 -2.23
CA PRO A 80 -21.08 -24.71 -2.01
C PRO A 80 -21.32 -24.39 -0.52
N ASP A 81 -21.34 -25.41 0.33
CA ASP A 81 -21.56 -25.37 1.76
C ASP A 81 -20.27 -25.45 2.59
N ALA A 82 -19.10 -25.40 1.95
CA ALA A 82 -17.81 -25.45 2.63
C ALA A 82 -17.66 -24.29 3.63
N ALA A 83 -17.18 -24.61 4.83
CA ALA A 83 -16.78 -23.62 5.82
C ALA A 83 -15.60 -22.77 5.32
N PRO A 84 -15.44 -21.52 5.81
CA PRO A 84 -14.29 -20.69 5.45
C PRO A 84 -12.96 -21.40 5.72
N PRO A 85 -12.11 -21.61 4.69
CA PRO A 85 -10.88 -22.38 4.84
C PRO A 85 -9.76 -21.54 5.47
N THR A 86 -8.70 -22.21 5.92
CA THR A 86 -7.40 -21.59 6.16
C THR A 86 -6.52 -21.77 4.92
N TRP A 87 -6.01 -20.68 4.39
CA TRP A 87 -4.95 -20.70 3.37
C TRP A 87 -3.58 -20.59 4.03
N ARG A 88 -2.59 -21.26 3.45
CA ARG A 88 -1.26 -21.44 4.04
C ARG A 88 -0.19 -21.42 2.96
N TRP A 89 0.96 -20.86 3.30
CA TRP A 89 2.13 -20.84 2.42
C TRP A 89 3.41 -20.98 3.23
N THR A 90 4.52 -21.19 2.53
CA THR A 90 5.87 -21.11 3.09
C THR A 90 6.65 -20.04 2.35
N SER A 91 7.58 -19.38 3.04
CA SER A 91 8.43 -18.35 2.46
C SER A 91 9.89 -18.80 2.45
N PRO A 92 10.60 -18.67 1.32
CA PRO A 92 12.04 -18.91 1.27
C PRO A 92 12.83 -17.71 1.82
N LEU A 93 12.17 -16.59 2.12
CA LEU A 93 12.74 -15.50 2.91
C LEU A 93 13.08 -16.05 4.28
N ALA A 94 14.31 -16.54 4.43
CA ALA A 94 14.87 -16.80 5.73
C ALA A 94 15.01 -15.44 6.39
N SER A 95 14.34 -15.21 7.50
CA SER A 95 14.56 -14.05 8.36
C SER A 95 16.03 -14.08 8.85
N ARG A 96 16.97 -13.68 8.00
CA ARG A 96 18.43 -13.76 8.24
C ARG A 96 18.90 -12.59 9.08
N VAL A 97 18.14 -12.21 10.10
CA VAL A 97 18.64 -11.40 11.22
C VAL A 97 17.81 -11.80 12.44
N PRO A 98 18.41 -12.32 13.53
CA PRO A 98 17.70 -12.38 14.81
C PRO A 98 17.31 -10.94 15.14
N SER A 99 16.01 -10.70 15.38
CA SER A 99 15.49 -9.45 15.92
C SER A 99 16.52 -8.85 16.86
N GLN A 100 17.24 -7.81 16.40
CA GLN A 100 18.09 -7.07 17.32
C GLN A 100 17.12 -6.56 18.36
N ALA A 101 17.25 -7.15 19.55
CA ALA A 101 16.49 -6.85 20.74
C ALA A 101 16.12 -5.36 20.77
N PRO A 102 14.88 -5.02 21.13
CA PRO A 102 14.27 -3.73 20.84
C PRO A 102 15.27 -2.62 21.11
N GLY A 103 15.78 -2.01 20.03
CA GLY A 103 16.40 -0.71 20.15
C GLY A 103 15.39 0.14 20.90
N ARG A 104 15.78 0.54 22.12
CA ARG A 104 14.96 1.23 23.13
C ARG A 104 13.75 1.85 22.47
N HIS A 105 12.54 1.43 22.86
CA HIS A 105 11.30 2.12 22.55
C HIS A 105 11.63 3.60 22.38
N ASP A 106 11.53 4.09 21.13
CA ASP A 106 11.46 5.52 20.88
C ASP A 106 10.24 5.94 21.68
N ARG A 107 10.50 6.34 22.93
CA ARG A 107 9.47 6.87 23.80
C ARG A 107 8.86 7.99 22.97
N PRO A 108 7.52 8.06 22.85
CA PRO A 108 6.91 9.22 22.25
C PRO A 108 7.56 10.42 22.91
N ARG A 109 8.17 11.29 22.10
CA ARG A 109 8.86 12.49 22.59
C ARG A 109 7.87 13.15 23.53
N GLU A 110 8.14 13.12 24.83
CA GLU A 110 7.20 13.64 25.82
C GLU A 110 6.90 15.07 25.40
N ALA A 111 5.65 15.29 24.95
CA ALA A 111 5.21 16.61 24.61
C ALA A 111 5.41 17.45 25.87
N PRO A 112 6.12 18.59 25.81
CA PRO A 112 6.32 19.42 26.97
C PRO A 112 4.93 19.79 27.48
N ARG A 113 4.59 19.30 28.70
CA ARG A 113 3.34 19.62 29.41
C ARG A 113 3.36 21.09 29.78
N THR A 114 3.17 21.93 28.77
CA THR A 114 3.08 23.37 28.87
C THR A 114 1.62 23.75 28.78
N LEU A 115 1.20 24.73 29.58
CA LEU A 115 -0.18 25.22 29.62
C LEU A 115 -0.67 25.79 28.26
N LEU A 116 0.23 25.94 27.28
CA LEU A 116 -0.04 26.38 25.92
C LEU A 116 -0.17 25.22 24.90
N ALA A 117 0.01 23.96 25.32
CA ALA A 117 -0.11 22.80 24.43
C ALA A 117 -1.49 22.70 23.75
N TRP A 118 -2.54 23.19 24.42
CA TRP A 118 -3.89 23.30 23.85
C TRP A 118 -3.96 24.24 22.64
N LEU A 119 -3.21 25.35 22.63
CA LEU A 119 -3.14 26.26 21.47
C LEU A 119 -2.39 25.62 20.30
N GLY A 120 -1.36 24.82 20.61
CA GLY A 120 -0.61 24.04 19.61
C GLY A 120 -1.49 23.05 18.85
N ASN A 121 -2.36 22.31 19.56
CA ASN A 121 -3.30 21.37 18.94
C ASN A 121 -4.38 22.05 18.07
N LEU A 122 -4.67 23.32 18.30
CA LEU A 122 -5.66 24.08 17.52
C LEU A 122 -5.06 24.61 16.19
N LEU A 123 -3.77 24.93 16.19
CA LEU A 123 -3.06 25.50 15.03
C LEU A 123 -2.31 24.44 14.20
N LEU A 124 -1.90 23.35 14.83
CA LEU A 124 -1.25 22.20 14.24
C LEU A 124 -1.96 20.97 14.80
N PRO A 125 -3.10 20.55 14.20
CA PRO A 125 -3.75 19.31 14.61
C PRO A 125 -2.69 18.22 14.60
N SER A 126 -2.54 17.53 15.73
CA SER A 126 -1.64 16.39 15.85
C SER A 126 -1.97 15.43 14.72
N ALA A 127 -1.10 15.36 13.71
CA ALA A 127 -1.20 14.36 12.67
C ALA A 127 -1.27 13.00 13.35
N GLN A 128 -2.28 12.20 13.01
CA GLN A 128 -2.44 10.82 13.46
C GLN A 128 -1.06 10.18 13.55
N ALA A 129 -0.65 9.80 14.76
CA ALA A 129 0.65 9.19 14.96
C ALA A 129 0.64 7.86 14.20
N HIS A 130 1.32 7.84 13.06
CA HIS A 130 1.62 6.65 12.28
C HIS A 130 2.13 5.53 13.19
N LEU A 131 1.78 4.29 12.87
CA LEU A 131 2.26 3.16 13.65
C LEU A 131 3.80 3.11 13.61
N PRO A 132 4.47 2.58 14.66
CA PRO A 132 5.91 2.43 14.65
C PRO A 132 6.38 1.63 13.42
N PRO A 133 7.53 1.97 12.82
CA PRO A 133 8.02 1.25 11.66
C PRO A 133 8.22 -0.25 11.93
N VAL A 134 7.74 -1.11 11.04
CA VAL A 134 7.85 -2.57 11.18
C VAL A 134 9.04 -3.12 10.40
N THR A 135 9.59 -4.23 10.91
CA THR A 135 10.70 -4.97 10.30
C THR A 135 10.36 -6.45 10.33
N GLY A 136 10.40 -7.12 9.18
CA GLY A 136 9.98 -8.52 9.08
C GLY A 136 9.61 -8.92 7.67
N ASP A 137 9.20 -10.18 7.54
CA ASP A 137 8.66 -10.75 6.32
C ASP A 137 7.17 -10.46 6.24
N PHE A 138 6.71 -9.94 5.09
CA PHE A 138 5.32 -9.59 4.86
C PHE A 138 4.80 -10.19 3.55
N HIS A 139 3.51 -10.51 3.56
CA HIS A 139 2.81 -11.22 2.49
C HIS A 139 1.54 -10.46 2.15
N TRP A 140 1.49 -9.90 0.95
CA TRP A 140 0.28 -9.31 0.38
C TRP A 140 -0.44 -10.34 -0.48
N VAL A 141 -1.52 -10.88 0.05
CA VAL A 141 -2.40 -11.83 -0.62
C VAL A 141 -3.50 -11.05 -1.33
N GLN A 142 -3.66 -11.29 -2.63
CA GLN A 142 -4.66 -10.65 -3.46
C GLN A 142 -5.50 -11.72 -4.16
N VAL A 143 -6.82 -11.66 -3.98
CA VAL A 143 -7.78 -12.53 -4.66
C VAL A 143 -8.52 -11.73 -5.71
N THR A 144 -8.20 -11.97 -6.98
CA THR A 144 -9.00 -11.44 -8.09
C THR A 144 -10.28 -12.23 -8.21
N VAL A 145 -11.40 -11.53 -8.09
CA VAL A 145 -12.75 -12.08 -8.19
C VAL A 145 -13.42 -11.53 -9.46
N PRO A 146 -13.91 -12.36 -10.38
CA PRO A 146 -14.53 -11.84 -11.60
C PRO A 146 -15.75 -10.97 -11.29
N GLY A 147 -15.93 -9.91 -12.07
CA GLY A 147 -16.99 -8.91 -11.86
C GLY A 147 -16.70 -7.87 -10.77
N ARG A 148 -15.61 -8.01 -10.00
CA ARG A 148 -15.13 -6.98 -9.07
C ARG A 148 -13.99 -6.18 -9.69
N GLN A 149 -14.06 -4.86 -9.55
CA GLN A 149 -12.95 -3.96 -9.93
C GLN A 149 -11.74 -4.16 -9.02
N CYS A 150 -12.00 -4.40 -7.73
CA CYS A 150 -10.98 -4.46 -6.71
C CYS A 150 -10.84 -5.87 -6.15
N PRO A 151 -9.60 -6.37 -6.01
CA PRO A 151 -9.34 -7.65 -5.37
C PRO A 151 -9.78 -7.64 -3.91
N VAL A 152 -9.98 -8.84 -3.36
CA VAL A 152 -10.07 -9.03 -1.91
C VAL A 152 -8.66 -9.26 -1.41
N GLU A 153 -8.20 -8.45 -0.47
CA GLU A 153 -6.78 -8.39 -0.10
C GLU A 153 -6.53 -8.57 1.40
N LEU A 154 -5.40 -9.17 1.72
CA LEU A 154 -4.83 -9.24 3.07
C LEU A 154 -3.34 -8.88 2.99
N LEU A 155 -2.87 -8.01 3.88
CA LEU A 155 -1.45 -7.91 4.22
C LEU A 155 -1.21 -8.55 5.59
N THR A 156 -0.20 -9.42 5.68
CA THR A 156 0.12 -10.10 6.94
C THR A 156 1.60 -10.45 7.06
N SER A 157 2.11 -10.50 8.30
CA SER A 157 3.40 -11.16 8.60
C SER A 157 3.26 -12.67 8.83
N ASP A 158 2.03 -13.17 8.98
CA ASP A 158 1.75 -14.59 9.16
C ASP A 158 1.95 -15.40 7.86
N MET A 159 2.14 -16.71 8.00
CA MET A 159 2.20 -17.67 6.88
C MET A 159 0.84 -18.29 6.54
N HIS A 160 -0.24 -17.72 7.06
CA HIS A 160 -1.58 -18.23 6.86
C HIS A 160 -2.62 -17.12 6.88
N TRP A 161 -3.76 -17.41 6.27
CA TRP A 161 -4.96 -16.59 6.33
C TRP A 161 -6.15 -17.48 6.65
N GLN A 162 -6.73 -17.30 7.85
CA GLN A 162 -8.05 -17.83 8.14
C GLN A 162 -9.08 -16.90 7.51
N LEU A 163 -9.77 -17.35 6.46
CA LEU A 163 -10.84 -16.55 5.88
C LEU A 163 -11.98 -16.45 6.89
N ASP A 164 -12.44 -15.24 7.16
CA ASP A 164 -13.61 -15.02 7.97
C ASP A 164 -14.90 -15.24 7.15
N ALA A 165 -16.04 -15.24 7.83
CA ALA A 165 -17.33 -15.49 7.18
C ALA A 165 -17.68 -14.43 6.11
N ALA A 166 -17.28 -13.17 6.32
CA ALA A 166 -17.58 -12.05 5.43
C ALA A 166 -16.75 -12.09 4.14
N THR A 167 -15.45 -12.30 4.28
CA THR A 167 -14.50 -12.53 3.17
C THR A 167 -14.94 -13.76 2.38
N TRP A 168 -15.22 -14.87 3.07
CA TRP A 168 -15.67 -16.09 2.40
C TRP A 168 -17.01 -15.93 1.71
N GLY A 169 -17.93 -15.16 2.29
CA GLY A 169 -19.18 -14.76 1.63
C GLY A 169 -18.94 -13.97 0.34
N THR A 170 -17.97 -13.05 0.36
CA THR A 170 -17.58 -12.27 -0.83
C THR A 170 -17.02 -13.16 -1.93
N LEU A 171 -16.17 -14.13 -1.59
CA LEU A 171 -15.63 -15.07 -2.58
C LEU A 171 -16.73 -16.01 -3.14
N ARG A 172 -17.67 -16.45 -2.29
CA ARG A 172 -18.83 -17.28 -2.68
C ARG A 172 -19.80 -16.56 -3.60
N ALA A 173 -19.89 -15.23 -3.56
CA ALA A 173 -20.72 -14.48 -4.50
C ALA A 173 -20.29 -14.67 -5.97
N ALA A 174 -19.06 -15.12 -6.22
CA ALA A 174 -18.54 -15.47 -7.54
C ALA A 174 -18.46 -17.00 -7.78
N ALA A 175 -19.29 -17.79 -7.08
CA ALA A 175 -19.36 -19.22 -7.29
C ALA A 175 -19.64 -19.58 -8.75
N GLY A 176 -19.05 -20.69 -9.20
CA GLY A 176 -19.03 -21.12 -10.61
C GLY A 176 -17.97 -20.45 -11.48
N GLN A 177 -17.25 -19.44 -10.96
CA GLN A 177 -16.19 -18.73 -11.67
C GLN A 177 -14.81 -19.02 -11.07
N ASP A 178 -13.77 -18.79 -11.88
CA ASP A 178 -12.39 -18.93 -11.42
C ASP A 178 -11.92 -17.69 -10.67
N LEU A 179 -11.47 -17.90 -9.45
CA LEU A 179 -10.76 -16.88 -8.67
C LEU A 179 -9.26 -17.08 -8.84
N ARG A 180 -8.50 -15.97 -8.83
CA ARG A 180 -7.04 -16.02 -8.91
C ARG A 180 -6.42 -15.47 -7.64
N VAL A 181 -5.64 -16.30 -6.95
CA VAL A 181 -4.91 -15.95 -5.74
C VAL A 181 -3.46 -15.64 -6.11
N GLN A 182 -3.04 -14.40 -5.88
CA GLN A 182 -1.66 -13.97 -5.99
C GLN A 182 -1.11 -13.70 -4.60
N VAL A 183 0.13 -14.10 -4.33
CA VAL A 183 0.84 -13.70 -3.12
C VAL A 183 2.11 -12.99 -3.53
N THR A 184 2.32 -11.82 -2.94
CA THR A 184 3.53 -11.01 -3.08
C THR A 184 4.24 -10.97 -1.74
N SER A 185 5.48 -11.41 -1.66
CA SER A 185 6.29 -11.40 -0.44
C SER A 185 7.42 -10.38 -0.51
N ALA A 186 7.73 -9.74 0.60
CA ALA A 186 8.88 -8.86 0.74
C ALA A 186 9.42 -8.88 2.17
N TYR A 187 10.72 -8.64 2.32
CA TYR A 187 11.32 -8.34 3.62
C TYR A 187 11.44 -6.82 3.78
N LEU A 188 10.87 -6.29 4.87
CA LEU A 188 10.92 -4.88 5.21
C LEU A 188 11.88 -4.64 6.38
N VAL A 189 12.58 -3.51 6.32
CA VAL A 189 13.35 -2.94 7.43
C VAL A 189 12.84 -1.53 7.67
N GLN A 190 12.21 -1.29 8.82
CA GLN A 190 11.60 0.00 9.18
C GLN A 190 10.68 0.56 8.08
N ASN A 191 9.72 -0.24 7.60
CA ASN A 191 8.81 0.08 6.48
C ASN A 191 9.53 0.41 5.17
N ARG A 192 10.73 -0.11 4.95
CA ARG A 192 11.44 0.02 3.68
C ARG A 192 11.72 -1.34 3.09
N LEU A 193 11.39 -1.49 1.82
CA LEU A 193 11.61 -2.73 1.10
C LEU A 193 13.12 -3.01 0.99
N ARG A 194 13.56 -4.12 1.61
CA ARG A 194 14.95 -4.58 1.62
C ARG A 194 15.15 -5.72 0.63
N GLU A 195 14.21 -6.65 0.56
CA GLU A 195 14.18 -7.76 -0.42
C GLU A 195 12.79 -7.84 -1.07
N GLY A 196 12.75 -8.26 -2.34
CA GLY A 196 11.52 -8.35 -3.13
C GLY A 196 11.12 -7.05 -3.85
N PRO A 197 9.84 -6.88 -4.21
CA PRO A 197 8.74 -7.81 -3.99
C PRO A 197 8.87 -9.05 -4.87
N TYR A 198 8.70 -10.24 -4.28
CA TYR A 198 8.68 -11.51 -4.99
C TYR A 198 7.23 -11.95 -5.19
N ARG A 199 6.89 -12.39 -6.40
CA ARG A 199 5.53 -12.77 -6.79
C ARG A 199 5.52 -14.19 -7.31
N LEU A 200 4.46 -14.93 -7.01
CA LEU A 200 4.18 -16.19 -7.72
C LEU A 200 4.30 -15.96 -9.23
N GLU A 201 5.01 -16.86 -9.91
CA GLU A 201 5.20 -16.81 -11.37
C GLU A 201 3.85 -16.80 -12.11
N SER A 202 2.87 -17.52 -11.57
CA SER A 202 1.49 -17.49 -12.02
C SER A 202 0.55 -17.50 -10.81
N PRO A 203 -0.52 -16.69 -10.82
CA PRO A 203 -1.55 -16.75 -9.80
C PRO A 203 -2.14 -18.16 -9.68
N ARG A 204 -2.48 -18.56 -8.45
CA ARG A 204 -3.16 -19.82 -8.16
C ARG A 204 -4.65 -19.71 -8.51
N THR A 205 -5.12 -20.49 -9.46
CA THR A 205 -6.55 -20.59 -9.77
C THR A 205 -7.26 -21.53 -8.79
N ILE A 206 -8.39 -21.07 -8.27
CA ILE A 206 -9.33 -21.85 -7.45
C ILE A 206 -10.76 -21.64 -7.94
N ARG A 207 -11.67 -22.53 -7.55
CA ARG A 207 -13.10 -22.40 -7.84
C ARG A 207 -13.94 -22.69 -6.60
N LEU A 208 -15.04 -21.96 -6.47
CA LEU A 208 -16.11 -22.32 -5.53
C LEU A 208 -17.26 -22.86 -6.37
N GLU A 209 -17.78 -24.03 -6.03
CA GLU A 209 -18.89 -24.62 -6.76
C GLU A 209 -20.16 -23.79 -6.59
N GLY A 210 -20.90 -23.59 -7.68
CA GLY A 210 -22.24 -23.00 -7.63
C GLY A 210 -23.23 -23.98 -7.00
N ALA A 211 -24.28 -23.44 -6.39
CA ALA A 211 -25.45 -24.26 -6.06
C ALA A 211 -26.04 -24.81 -7.36
N ARG A 212 -26.23 -26.13 -7.43
CA ARG A 212 -26.92 -26.80 -8.54
C ARG A 212 -28.43 -26.59 -8.44
#